data_AF-A0A1H2MQH5-F1
#
_entry.id   AF-A0A1H2MQH5-F1
#
_cell.length_a   1.000
_cell.length_b   1.000
_cell.length_c   1.000
_cell.angle_alpha   90.00
_cell.angle_beta   90.00
_cell.angle_gamma   90.00
#
_symmetry.space_group_name_H-M   'P 1'
#
loop_
_entity.id
_entity.type
_entity.pdbx_description
1 polymer ?
#
loop_
_entity_poly.entity_id
_entity_poly.type
_entity_poly.pdbx_seq_one_letter_code
_entity_poly.pdbx_strand_id
1 'polypeptide(L)'
;MTRTQSPSRTDASAGTQTDTLYRTATGERAHLRGCPHVVGRDVTPVTADDADLPTCRFSWTELTGVGRIPQRTVDAGLRELGVQLPERKGMVALLKGVAWDDAHLPPSRAYLALALDGRRVAWAGRTYVQIGDEFTPLPQHRTGTTTVSELWGEPCDECFQERARNGTCNCG
;
A
#
# COMPACT_ATOMS: atom_id res chain seq x y z
N MET A 1 -23.42 -30.14 -36.99
CA MET A 1 -23.42 -28.94 -36.12
C MET A 1 -23.75 -29.40 -34.71
N THR A 2 -22.75 -29.58 -33.86
CA THR A 2 -22.96 -30.05 -32.48
C THR A 2 -21.93 -29.35 -31.59
N ARG A 3 -22.41 -28.57 -30.61
CA ARG A 3 -21.63 -27.70 -29.73
C ARG A 3 -20.74 -28.52 -28.79
N THR A 4 -19.43 -28.27 -28.85
CA THR A 4 -18.47 -28.65 -27.81
C THR A 4 -18.71 -27.79 -26.57
N GLN A 5 -18.96 -28.43 -25.43
CA GLN A 5 -19.07 -27.77 -24.12
C GLN A 5 -17.67 -27.39 -23.62
N SER A 6 -17.51 -26.13 -23.23
CA SER A 6 -16.32 -25.61 -22.55
C SER A 6 -16.21 -26.21 -21.14
N PRO A 7 -15.02 -26.62 -20.68
CA PRO A 7 -14.84 -26.99 -19.29
C PRO A 7 -14.89 -25.74 -18.40
N SER A 8 -15.75 -25.85 -17.39
CA SER A 8 -15.98 -24.91 -16.30
C SER A 8 -14.67 -24.52 -15.61
N ARG A 9 -14.52 -23.22 -15.33
CA ARG A 9 -13.46 -22.67 -14.49
C ARG A 9 -13.50 -23.34 -13.12
N THR A 10 -12.42 -24.03 -12.78
CA THR A 10 -12.13 -24.41 -11.40
C THR A 10 -11.96 -23.12 -10.60
N ASP A 11 -12.83 -22.90 -9.62
CA ASP A 11 -12.65 -21.90 -8.57
C ASP A 11 -11.32 -22.18 -7.87
N ALA A 12 -10.30 -21.39 -8.20
CA ALA A 12 -9.10 -21.31 -7.40
C ALA A 12 -9.47 -20.52 -6.14
N SER A 13 -9.79 -21.24 -5.06
CA SER A 13 -9.83 -20.68 -3.72
C SER A 13 -8.45 -20.11 -3.40
N ALA A 14 -8.27 -18.82 -3.62
CA ALA A 14 -7.11 -18.08 -3.16
C ALA A 14 -7.03 -18.28 -1.64
N GLY A 15 -5.97 -18.93 -1.18
CA GLY A 15 -5.68 -19.06 0.24
C GLY A 15 -5.39 -17.67 0.79
N THR A 16 -6.43 -16.98 1.27
CA THR A 16 -6.31 -15.70 1.94
C THR A 16 -5.57 -15.92 3.25
N GLN A 17 -4.25 -15.73 3.23
CA GLN A 17 -3.52 -15.57 4.48
C GLN A 17 -4.06 -14.28 5.10
N THR A 18 -4.77 -14.42 6.22
CA THR A 18 -5.23 -13.28 7.02
C THR A 18 -3.99 -12.52 7.50
N ASP A 19 -3.72 -11.37 6.89
CA ASP A 19 -2.74 -10.42 7.41
C ASP A 19 -3.05 -10.20 8.91
N THR A 20 -2.06 -10.42 9.78
CA THR A 20 -2.25 -10.19 11.22
C THR A 20 -2.49 -8.71 11.45
N LEU A 21 -3.60 -8.38 12.12
CA LEU A 21 -3.90 -7.01 12.53
C LEU A 21 -3.38 -6.75 13.94
N TYR A 22 -3.07 -5.50 14.20
CA TYR A 22 -2.48 -5.01 15.43
C TYR A 22 -3.27 -3.80 15.94
N ARG A 23 -3.38 -3.67 17.26
CA ARG A 23 -3.95 -2.50 17.95
C ARG A 23 -2.86 -1.74 18.71
N THR A 24 -3.00 -0.42 18.75
CA THR A 24 -2.23 0.45 19.65
C THR A 24 -2.72 0.30 21.10
N ALA A 25 -1.97 0.82 22.07
CA ALA A 25 -2.36 0.81 23.48
C ALA A 25 -3.73 1.49 23.76
N THR A 26 -4.11 2.47 22.93
CA THR A 26 -5.43 3.13 23.01
C THR A 26 -6.57 2.23 22.51
N GLY A 27 -6.27 1.21 21.69
CA GLY A 27 -7.20 0.15 21.35
C GLY A 27 -8.41 0.54 20.50
N GLU A 28 -8.39 1.67 19.80
CA GLU A 28 -9.58 2.17 19.09
C GLU A 28 -9.78 1.58 17.69
N ARG A 29 -8.70 1.11 17.04
CA ARG A 29 -8.74 0.54 15.68
C ARG A 29 -7.72 -0.57 15.45
N ALA A 30 -8.01 -1.42 14.46
CA ALA A 30 -7.13 -2.47 13.95
C ALA A 30 -6.25 -1.97 12.79
N HIS A 31 -4.99 -2.36 12.76
CA HIS A 31 -3.97 -1.90 11.82
C HIS A 31 -3.14 -3.04 11.25
N LEU A 32 -2.80 -2.99 9.97
CA LEU A 32 -1.67 -3.76 9.43
C LEU A 32 -0.36 -3.29 10.09
N ARG A 33 0.63 -4.18 10.22
CA ARG A 33 1.94 -3.81 10.82
C ARG A 33 2.62 -2.65 10.09
N GLY A 34 2.44 -2.57 8.77
CA GLY A 34 2.96 -1.49 7.92
C GLY A 34 2.13 -0.20 7.95
N CYS A 35 1.07 -0.11 8.75
CA CYS A 35 0.26 1.11 8.82
C CYS A 35 1.06 2.25 9.47
N PRO A 36 1.09 3.46 8.88
CA PRO A 36 1.82 4.61 9.43
C PRO A 36 1.49 4.96 10.88
N HIS A 37 0.29 4.61 11.35
CA HIS A 37 -0.11 4.84 12.75
C HIS A 37 0.58 3.90 13.75
N VAL A 38 1.18 2.79 13.31
CA VAL A 38 1.76 1.75 14.18
C VAL A 38 3.21 1.40 13.85
N VAL A 39 3.74 1.82 12.69
CA VAL A 39 5.15 1.63 12.35
C VAL A 39 6.03 2.30 13.42
N GLY A 40 7.00 1.55 13.96
CA GLY A 40 7.90 2.01 15.01
C GLY A 40 7.25 2.13 16.41
N ARG A 41 6.01 1.67 16.59
CA ARG A 41 5.31 1.69 17.88
C ARG A 41 5.13 0.27 18.44
N ASP A 42 5.03 0.19 19.76
CA ASP A 42 4.61 -1.03 20.44
C ASP A 42 3.12 -1.27 20.21
N VAL A 43 2.80 -2.45 19.67
CA VAL A 43 1.43 -2.84 19.33
C VAL A 43 1.17 -4.28 19.70
N THR A 44 -0.09 -4.57 20.01
CA THR A 44 -0.56 -5.91 20.38
C THR A 44 -1.35 -6.51 19.22
N PRO A 45 -1.19 -7.80 18.88
CA PRO A 45 -2.05 -8.46 17.91
C PRO A 45 -3.52 -8.37 18.32
N VAL A 46 -4.40 -8.14 17.34
CA VAL A 46 -5.85 -8.22 17.50
C VAL A 46 -6.22 -9.68 17.77
N THR A 47 -7.08 -9.90 18.77
CA THR A 47 -7.54 -11.24 19.19
C THR A 47 -9.02 -11.43 18.88
N ALA A 48 -9.56 -12.62 19.17
CA ALA A 48 -11.00 -12.88 18.99
C ALA A 48 -11.88 -11.96 19.85
N ASP A 49 -11.37 -11.50 20.99
CA ASP A 49 -12.07 -10.56 21.88
C ASP A 49 -12.17 -9.14 21.30
N ASP A 50 -11.42 -8.86 20.22
CA ASP A 50 -11.39 -7.58 19.51
C ASP A 50 -12.24 -7.64 18.21
N ALA A 51 -13.17 -8.58 18.07
CA ALA A 51 -13.89 -8.84 16.81
C ALA A 51 -14.64 -7.61 16.24
N ASP A 52 -15.13 -6.72 17.09
CA ASP A 52 -15.85 -5.51 16.69
C ASP A 52 -14.94 -4.30 16.45
N LEU A 53 -13.62 -4.46 16.58
CA LEU A 53 -12.66 -3.38 16.45
C LEU A 53 -12.62 -2.89 14.99
N PRO A 54 -13.03 -1.65 14.69
CA PRO A 54 -13.04 -1.16 13.32
C PRO A 54 -11.62 -1.11 12.76
N THR A 55 -11.46 -1.51 11.50
CA THR A 55 -10.16 -1.43 10.83
C THR A 55 -9.86 0.02 10.45
N CYS A 56 -8.65 0.48 10.76
CA CYS A 56 -8.16 1.77 10.32
C CYS A 56 -8.28 1.89 8.81
N ARG A 57 -8.73 3.06 8.32
CA ARG A 57 -9.01 3.29 6.89
C ARG A 57 -7.87 2.87 5.97
N PHE A 58 -6.61 3.19 6.33
CA PHE A 58 -5.43 2.77 5.57
C PHE A 58 -5.35 1.24 5.44
N SER A 59 -5.51 0.54 6.56
CA SER A 59 -5.42 -0.92 6.60
C SER A 59 -6.61 -1.55 5.87
N TRP A 60 -7.80 -0.95 5.99
CA TRP A 60 -8.98 -1.38 5.26
C TRP A 60 -8.81 -1.23 3.75
N THR A 61 -8.29 -0.10 3.25
CA THR A 61 -8.03 0.07 1.80
C THR A 61 -6.99 -0.92 1.30
N GLU A 62 -5.97 -1.21 2.11
CA GLU A 62 -4.94 -2.20 1.77
C GLU A 62 -5.51 -3.60 1.64
N LEU A 63 -6.30 -4.03 2.63
CA LEU A 63 -6.91 -5.37 2.69
C LEU A 63 -7.97 -5.56 1.59
N THR A 64 -8.79 -4.53 1.34
CA THR A 64 -9.90 -4.62 0.38
C THR A 64 -9.48 -4.34 -1.06
N GLY A 65 -8.31 -3.71 -1.25
CA GLY A 65 -7.86 -3.22 -2.55
C GLY A 65 -8.72 -2.10 -3.14
N VAL A 66 -9.66 -1.54 -2.38
CA VAL A 66 -10.55 -0.48 -2.85
C VAL A 66 -9.74 0.77 -3.16
N GLY A 67 -9.87 1.24 -4.40
CA GLY A 67 -9.22 2.45 -4.90
C GLY A 67 -7.73 2.28 -5.22
N ARG A 68 -7.23 1.05 -5.33
CA ARG A 68 -5.92 0.77 -5.91
C ARG A 68 -5.85 1.34 -7.33
N ILE A 69 -4.76 2.04 -7.63
CA ILE A 69 -4.49 2.60 -8.95
C ILE A 69 -3.47 1.68 -9.63
N PRO A 70 -3.89 0.84 -10.59
CA PRO A 70 -3.02 -0.16 -11.19
C PRO A 70 -1.92 0.50 -12.02
N GLN A 71 -0.71 -0.06 -11.92
CA GLN A 71 0.48 0.41 -12.60
C GLN A 71 0.97 -0.67 -13.55
N ARG A 72 1.25 -0.30 -14.80
CA ARG A 72 1.76 -1.25 -15.80
C ARG A 72 3.24 -1.59 -15.60
N THR A 73 3.99 -0.67 -15.01
CA THR A 73 5.43 -0.82 -14.77
C THR A 73 5.82 -0.13 -13.47
N VAL A 74 6.92 -0.59 -12.89
CA VAL A 74 7.53 0.06 -11.71
C VAL A 74 7.86 1.53 -12.00
N ASP A 75 8.46 1.84 -13.15
CA ASP A 75 8.78 3.23 -13.52
C ASP A 75 7.53 4.12 -13.64
N ALA A 76 6.42 3.60 -14.20
CA ALA A 76 5.17 4.35 -14.29
C ALA A 76 4.62 4.69 -12.90
N GLY A 77 4.62 3.73 -11.98
CA GLY A 77 4.20 3.94 -10.59
C GLY A 77 5.09 4.94 -9.87
N LEU A 78 6.41 4.82 -9.99
CA LEU A 78 7.37 5.76 -9.39
C LEU A 78 7.24 7.17 -9.97
N ARG A 79 6.95 7.30 -11.27
CA ARG A 79 6.67 8.58 -11.92
C ARG A 79 5.40 9.21 -11.37
N GLU A 80 4.32 8.46 -11.22
CA GLU A 80 3.07 8.96 -10.65
C GLU A 80 3.22 9.34 -9.17
N LEU A 81 4.10 8.64 -8.43
CA LEU A 81 4.48 9.04 -7.06
C LEU A 81 5.27 10.35 -6.98
N GLY A 82 5.73 10.90 -8.10
CA GLY A 82 6.54 12.12 -8.13
C GLY A 82 8.03 11.89 -7.81
N VAL A 83 8.52 10.65 -7.91
CA VAL A 83 9.95 10.34 -7.79
C VAL A 83 10.69 10.95 -8.99
N GLN A 84 11.78 11.65 -8.75
CA GLN A 84 12.57 12.33 -9.78
C GLN A 84 13.34 11.33 -10.66
N LEU A 85 13.58 11.69 -11.93
CA LEU A 85 14.14 10.78 -12.94
C LEU A 85 15.48 10.12 -12.54
N PRO A 86 16.45 10.83 -11.94
CA PRO A 86 17.70 10.21 -11.50
C PRO A 86 17.49 9.07 -10.50
N GLU A 87 16.59 9.26 -9.54
CA GLU A 87 16.28 8.32 -8.46
C GLU A 87 15.42 7.16 -8.95
N ARG A 88 14.46 7.43 -9.87
CA ARG A 88 13.62 6.37 -10.46
C ARG A 88 14.46 5.27 -11.09
N LYS A 89 15.56 5.61 -11.78
CA LYS A 89 16.44 4.61 -12.38
C LYS A 89 17.06 3.69 -11.34
N GLY A 90 17.52 4.24 -10.22
CA GLY A 90 18.08 3.46 -9.11
C GLY A 90 17.02 2.55 -8.48
N MET A 91 15.82 3.07 -8.23
CA MET A 91 14.72 2.31 -7.65
C MET A 91 14.24 1.18 -8.57
N VAL A 92 14.12 1.45 -9.89
CA VAL A 92 13.79 0.42 -10.89
C VAL A 92 14.87 -0.67 -10.91
N ALA A 93 16.15 -0.29 -10.80
CA ALA A 93 17.24 -1.27 -10.75
C ALA A 93 17.16 -2.16 -9.50
N LEU A 94 16.87 -1.59 -8.32
CA LEU A 94 16.68 -2.34 -7.08
C LEU A 94 15.51 -3.33 -7.18
N LEU A 95 14.42 -2.92 -7.82
CA LEU A 95 13.19 -3.72 -7.92
C LEU A 95 13.17 -4.72 -9.10
N LYS A 96 14.15 -4.67 -10.00
CA LYS A 96 14.17 -5.49 -11.22
C LYS A 96 14.13 -7.00 -10.97
N GLY A 97 14.66 -7.46 -9.84
CA GLY A 97 14.70 -8.88 -9.45
C GLY A 97 13.48 -9.37 -8.67
N VAL A 98 12.55 -8.48 -8.33
CA VAL A 98 11.34 -8.84 -7.56
C VAL A 98 10.30 -9.41 -8.52
N ALA A 99 9.86 -10.64 -8.29
CA ALA A 99 8.74 -11.22 -9.01
C ALA A 99 7.42 -10.63 -8.49
N TRP A 100 6.56 -10.13 -9.39
CA TRP A 100 5.26 -9.56 -9.07
C TRP A 100 4.29 -9.76 -10.24
N ASP A 101 3.00 -9.88 -9.93
CA ASP A 101 1.88 -9.95 -10.87
C ASP A 101 0.91 -8.77 -10.72
N ASP A 102 1.00 -8.03 -9.62
CA ASP A 102 0.23 -6.83 -9.32
C ASP A 102 1.16 -5.70 -8.88
N ALA A 103 1.01 -4.53 -9.52
CA ALA A 103 1.70 -3.30 -9.13
C ALA A 103 0.64 -2.20 -9.04
N HIS A 104 0.57 -1.52 -7.89
CA HIS A 104 -0.45 -0.50 -7.69
C HIS A 104 -0.01 0.59 -6.71
N LEU A 105 -0.64 1.76 -6.83
CA LEU A 105 -0.60 2.80 -5.81
C LEU A 105 -1.86 2.69 -4.95
N PRO A 106 -1.78 2.96 -3.63
CA PRO A 106 -2.97 3.18 -2.84
C PRO A 106 -3.63 4.51 -3.26
N PRO A 107 -4.91 4.75 -2.87
CA PRO A 107 -5.61 5.99 -3.19
C PRO A 107 -4.83 7.26 -2.82
N SER A 108 -4.06 7.20 -1.73
CA SER A 108 -3.25 8.31 -1.21
C SER A 108 -1.93 8.54 -1.95
N ARG A 109 -1.56 7.67 -2.90
CA ARG A 109 -0.28 7.74 -3.63
C ARG A 109 0.95 7.88 -2.70
N ALA A 110 0.90 7.21 -1.55
CA ALA A 110 1.98 7.27 -0.57
C ALA A 110 3.20 6.38 -0.94
N TYR A 111 2.96 5.31 -1.70
CA TYR A 111 3.98 4.35 -2.16
C TYR A 111 3.45 3.53 -3.34
N LEU A 112 4.35 2.78 -3.98
CA LEU A 112 4.06 1.75 -4.95
C LEU A 112 4.19 0.40 -4.27
N ALA A 113 3.13 -0.40 -4.27
CA ALA A 113 3.15 -1.78 -3.81
C ALA A 113 3.34 -2.72 -4.99
N LEU A 114 4.19 -3.72 -4.78
CA LEU A 114 4.33 -4.87 -5.66
C LEU A 114 3.85 -6.11 -4.90
N ALA A 115 2.96 -6.86 -5.53
CA ALA A 115 2.43 -8.11 -5.00
C ALA A 115 2.62 -9.26 -5.99
N LEU A 116 2.70 -10.46 -5.44
CA LEU A 116 2.76 -11.73 -6.15
C LEU A 116 1.76 -12.69 -5.52
N ASP A 117 0.84 -13.26 -6.31
CA ASP A 117 -0.19 -14.18 -5.83
C ASP A 117 -0.99 -13.59 -4.64
N GLY A 118 -1.28 -12.28 -4.71
CA GLY A 118 -1.99 -11.53 -3.67
C GLY A 118 -1.17 -11.18 -2.42
N ARG A 119 0.12 -11.54 -2.37
CA ARG A 119 1.02 -11.23 -1.26
C ARG A 119 1.95 -10.08 -1.60
N ARG A 120 2.09 -9.12 -0.69
CA ARG A 120 3.03 -8.00 -0.88
C ARG A 120 4.46 -8.52 -0.78
N VAL A 121 5.26 -8.24 -1.81
CA VAL A 121 6.66 -8.65 -1.92
C VAL A 121 7.62 -7.47 -1.85
N ALA A 122 7.18 -6.27 -2.26
CA ALA A 122 7.99 -5.06 -2.17
C ALA A 122 7.14 -3.78 -2.13
N TRP A 123 7.78 -2.70 -1.67
CA TRP A 123 7.24 -1.36 -1.54
C TRP A 123 8.26 -0.34 -2.04
N ALA A 124 7.79 0.75 -2.63
CA ALA A 124 8.61 1.88 -2.97
C ALA A 124 7.92 3.19 -2.62
N GLY A 125 8.42 3.87 -1.60
CA GLY A 125 8.04 5.25 -1.31
C GLY A 125 8.98 6.24 -2.01
N ARG A 126 8.72 7.54 -1.85
CA ARG A 126 9.60 8.56 -2.45
C ARG A 126 11.02 8.56 -1.91
N THR A 127 11.21 8.03 -0.70
CA THR A 127 12.45 8.10 0.06
C THR A 127 12.99 6.71 0.44
N TYR A 128 12.39 5.63 -0.06
CA TYR A 128 12.80 4.27 0.32
C TYR A 128 12.34 3.22 -0.70
N VAL A 129 13.04 2.09 -0.68
CA VAL A 129 12.57 0.82 -1.25
C VAL A 129 12.60 -0.22 -0.14
N GLN A 130 11.58 -1.06 -0.06
CA GLN A 130 11.53 -2.19 0.85
C GLN A 130 11.23 -3.47 0.06
N ILE A 131 12.02 -4.53 0.26
CA ILE A 131 11.83 -5.84 -0.37
C ILE A 131 11.77 -6.88 0.75
N GLY A 132 10.59 -7.51 0.94
CA GLY A 132 10.33 -8.29 2.15
C GLY A 132 10.58 -7.45 3.41
N ASP A 133 11.53 -7.90 4.24
CA ASP A 133 11.94 -7.21 5.48
C ASP A 133 13.13 -6.26 5.27
N GLU A 134 13.76 -6.25 4.10
CA GLU A 134 14.91 -5.39 3.82
C GLU A 134 14.47 -3.99 3.45
N PHE A 135 14.82 -3.00 4.28
CA PHE A 135 14.52 -1.59 4.07
C PHE A 135 15.76 -0.83 3.59
N THR A 136 15.69 -0.25 2.40
CA THR A 136 16.74 0.59 1.80
C THR A 136 16.29 2.06 1.78
N PRO A 137 16.86 2.95 2.62
CA PRO A 137 16.59 4.37 2.56
C PRO A 137 17.23 5.01 1.32
N LEU A 138 16.55 5.98 0.72
CA LEU A 138 16.99 6.80 -0.41
C LEU A 138 16.96 8.28 -0.01
N PRO A 139 17.96 8.73 0.79
CA PRO A 139 17.93 10.03 1.49
C PRO A 139 18.06 11.26 0.59
N GLN A 140 18.27 11.08 -0.72
CA GLN A 140 18.36 12.20 -1.66
C GLN A 140 17.02 12.92 -1.88
N HIS A 141 15.90 12.33 -1.42
CA HIS A 141 14.58 12.92 -1.52
C HIS A 141 14.15 13.55 -0.17
N ARG A 142 14.40 14.86 0.01
CA ARG A 142 13.76 15.68 1.06
C ARG A 142 12.77 16.70 0.50
N THR A 143 12.61 16.79 -0.81
CA THR A 143 11.83 17.86 -1.44
C THR A 143 11.05 17.33 -2.65
N GLY A 144 9.72 17.32 -2.51
CA GLY A 144 8.79 16.97 -3.57
C GLY A 144 7.37 17.11 -3.06
N THR A 145 6.73 18.24 -3.39
CA THR A 145 5.31 18.48 -3.15
C THR A 145 4.50 17.40 -3.84
N THR A 146 3.62 16.75 -3.09
CA THR A 146 2.62 15.82 -3.64
C THR A 146 1.76 16.62 -4.61
N THR A 147 1.78 16.28 -5.89
CA THR A 147 0.80 16.83 -6.83
C THR A 147 -0.58 16.45 -6.33
N VAL A 148 -1.31 17.46 -5.88
CA VAL A 148 -2.68 17.39 -5.40
C VAL A 148 -3.53 16.73 -6.49
N SER A 149 -4.01 15.52 -6.22
CA SER A 149 -5.03 14.85 -7.04
C SER A 149 -6.23 15.80 -7.22
N GLU A 150 -6.87 15.83 -8.40
CA GLU A 150 -8.10 16.63 -8.55
C GLU A 150 -9.21 16.23 -7.56
N LEU A 151 -9.13 15.02 -7.00
CA LEU A 151 -10.10 14.46 -6.05
C LEU A 151 -9.73 14.65 -4.57
N TRP A 152 -8.45 14.94 -4.26
CA TRP A 152 -7.94 14.97 -2.88
C TRP A 152 -7.17 16.26 -2.60
N GLY A 153 -7.05 16.65 -1.34
CA GLY A 153 -6.31 17.84 -0.89
C GLY A 153 -4.83 17.56 -0.64
N GLU A 154 -4.14 18.54 -0.04
CA GLU A 154 -2.74 18.36 0.37
C GLU A 154 -2.58 17.19 1.37
N PRO A 155 -1.43 16.51 1.39
CA PRO A 155 -1.13 15.51 2.40
C PRO A 155 -1.22 16.11 3.80
N CYS A 156 -1.69 15.33 4.76
CA CYS A 156 -1.59 15.73 6.15
C CYS A 156 -0.15 15.63 6.65
N ASP A 157 0.37 16.68 7.27
CA ASP A 157 1.72 16.70 7.86
C ASP A 157 1.91 15.70 9.01
N GLU A 158 0.82 15.18 9.57
CA GLU A 158 0.85 14.26 10.72
C GLU A 158 0.78 12.78 10.30
N CYS A 159 -0.14 12.41 9.42
CA CYS A 159 -0.37 11.02 9.02
C CYS A 159 0.05 10.72 7.56
N PHE A 160 0.48 11.74 6.82
CA PHE A 160 0.92 11.67 5.41
C PHE A 160 -0.10 11.08 4.43
N GLN A 161 -1.38 11.01 4.81
CA GLN A 161 -2.48 10.69 3.89
C GLN A 161 -2.97 11.96 3.18
N GLU A 162 -3.36 11.84 1.90
CA GLU A 162 -4.04 12.93 1.18
C GLU A 162 -5.33 13.31 1.92
N ARG A 163 -5.47 14.59 2.29
CA ARG A 163 -6.68 15.10 2.96
C ARG A 163 -7.88 15.04 2.01
N ALA A 164 -9.09 15.05 2.54
CA ALA A 164 -10.24 15.44 1.72
C ALA A 164 -10.05 16.89 1.23
N ARG A 165 -10.68 17.27 0.11
CA ARG A 165 -10.56 18.64 -0.46
C ARG A 165 -10.91 19.77 0.51
N ASN A 166 -11.74 19.48 1.51
CA ASN A 166 -12.11 20.43 2.57
C ASN A 166 -11.03 20.58 3.66
N GLY A 167 -9.84 19.99 3.50
CA GLY A 167 -8.74 20.05 4.46
C GLY A 167 -8.91 19.09 5.65
N THR A 168 -9.98 18.29 5.70
CA THR A 168 -10.18 17.33 6.79
C THR A 168 -9.25 16.14 6.64
N CYS A 169 -8.47 15.88 7.69
CA CYS A 169 -7.74 14.64 7.89
C CYS A 169 -8.51 13.72 8.83
N ASN A 170 -8.68 12.43 8.50
CA ASN A 170 -9.13 11.41 9.46
C ASN A 170 -7.94 10.86 10.27
N CYS A 171 -7.20 11.77 10.90
CA CYS A 171 -6.00 11.47 11.67
C CYS A 171 -6.30 10.72 12.99
N GLY A 172 -7.57 10.50 13.35
CA GLY A 172 -8.01 9.64 14.45
C GLY A 172 -8.66 8.40 13.91
#